data_AF-A0A9X3GZ85-F1
#
_entry.id   AF-A0A9X3GZ85-F1
#
_cell.length_a   1.000
_cell.length_b   1.000
_cell.length_c   1.000
_cell.angle_alpha   90.00
_cell.angle_beta   90.00
_cell.angle_gamma   90.00
#
_symmetry.space_group_name_H-M   'P 1'
#
loop_
_entity.id
_entity.type
_entity.pdbx_description
1 polymer ?
#
loop_
_entity_poly.entity_id
_entity_poly.type
_entity_poly.pdbx_seq_one_letter_code
_entity_poly.pdbx_strand_id
1 'polypeptide(L)' 'MSQTLELTRNLIARRSVTPADEGCQALMMSRLEAAGFTVE' A
#
# COMPACT_ATOMS: atom_id res chain seq x y z
N MET A 1 16.18 -1.69 7.61
CA MET A 1 14.87 -2.29 7.96
C MET A 1 14.45 -3.13 6.76
N SER A 2 13.69 -4.23 6.91
CA SER A 2 13.26 -4.98 5.70
C SER A 2 12.19 -4.20 4.93
N GLN A 3 12.15 -4.38 3.61
CA GLN A 3 11.15 -3.72 2.75
C GLN A 3 9.71 -4.05 3.20
N THR A 4 9.49 -5.26 3.70
CA THR A 4 8.20 -5.69 4.27
C THR A 4 7.84 -4.87 5.49
N LEU A 5 8.77 -4.64 6.43
CA LEU A 5 8.49 -3.86 7.64
C LEU A 5 8.25 -2.37 7.32
N GLU A 6 8.95 -1.82 6.33
CA GLU A 6 8.73 -0.45 5.87
C GLU A 6 7.34 -0.27 5.24
N LEU A 7 6.93 -1.21 4.37
CA LEU A 7 5.58 -1.22 3.80
C LEU A 7 4.51 -1.31 4.90
N THR A 8 4.65 -2.25 5.83
CA THR A 8 3.70 -2.43 6.94
C THR A 8 3.55 -1.17 7.78
N ARG A 9 4.66 -0.50 8.13
CA ARG A 9 4.61 0.77 8.88
C ARG A 9 3.91 1.87 8.11
N ASN A 10 4.18 1.96 6.81
CA ASN A 10 3.57 2.97 5.95
C ASN A 10 2.04 2.76 5.87
N LEU A 11 1.59 1.51 5.72
CA LEU A 11 0.17 1.16 5.73
C LEU A 11 -0.51 1.48 7.08
N ILE A 12 0.11 1.08 8.20
CA ILE A 12 -0.45 1.34 9.55
C ILE A 12 -0.55 2.83 9.87
N ALA A 13 0.33 3.67 9.32
CA ALA A 13 0.31 5.11 9.55
C ALA A 13 -0.87 5.83 8.85
N ARG A 14 -1.56 5.19 7.90
CA ARG A 14 -2.71 5.75 7.20
C ARG A 14 -3.98 5.55 8.00
N ARG A 15 -4.86 6.56 8.04
CA ARG A 15 -6.14 6.49 8.74
C ARG A 15 -7.24 5.85 7.87
N SER A 16 -6.94 4.70 7.25
CA SER A 16 -7.79 4.04 6.26
C SER A 16 -9.02 3.35 6.91
N VAL A 17 -9.90 4.16 7.50
CA VAL A 17 -11.14 3.71 8.14
C VAL A 17 -12.25 3.69 7.10
N THR A 18 -12.87 2.53 6.90
CA THR A 18 -13.95 2.33 5.93
C THR A 18 -15.02 3.42 6.03
N PRO A 19 -15.39 4.08 4.92
CA PRO A 19 -15.04 3.77 3.53
C PRO A 19 -13.75 4.41 2.99
N ALA A 20 -13.03 5.21 3.79
CA ALA A 20 -11.83 5.91 3.34
C ALA A 20 -10.60 4.98 3.28
N ASP A 21 -9.94 4.96 2.13
CA ASP A 21 -8.71 4.17 1.90
C ASP A 21 -7.44 4.89 2.36
N GLU A 22 -7.45 6.23 2.41
CA GLU A 22 -6.28 7.06 2.76
C GLU A 22 -5.00 6.70 1.97
N GLY A 23 -5.15 6.19 0.74
CA GLY A 23 -4.05 5.86 -0.17
C GLY A 23 -3.33 4.54 0.13
N CYS A 24 -3.93 3.66 0.93
CA CYS A 24 -3.45 2.29 1.13
C CYS A 24 -3.42 1.52 -0.20
N GLN A 25 -4.52 1.55 -0.96
CA GLN A 25 -4.62 0.90 -2.26
C GLN A 25 -3.59 1.48 -3.23
N ALA A 26 -3.55 2.80 -3.42
CA ALA A 26 -2.60 3.43 -4.34
C ALA A 26 -1.13 3.02 -4.09
N LEU A 27 -0.72 2.93 -2.81
CA LEU A 27 0.61 2.43 -2.45
C LEU A 27 0.82 0.97 -2.88
N MET A 28 -0.16 0.11 -2.62
CA MET A 28 -0.09 -1.31 -2.99
C MET A 28 -0.07 -1.49 -4.51
N MET A 29 -0.93 -0.77 -5.24
CA MET A 29 -1.03 -0.81 -6.70
C MET A 29 0.32 -0.48 -7.34
N SER A 30 0.94 0.65 -6.94
CA SER A 30 2.24 1.06 -7.45
C SER A 30 3.33 0.00 -7.26
N ARG A 31 3.32 -0.72 -6.12
CA ARG A 31 4.29 -1.80 -5.87
C ARG A 31 4.02 -3.04 -6.72
N LEU A 32 2.74 -3.37 -6.93
CA LEU A 32 2.33 -4.51 -7.73
C LEU A 32 2.63 -4.27 -9.22
N GLU A 33 2.33 -3.08 -9.73
CA GLU A 33 2.68 -2.67 -11.10
C GLU A 33 4.19 -2.73 -11.34
N ALA A 34 4.99 -2.21 -10.40
CA ALA A 34 6.45 -2.30 -10.46
C ALA A 34 6.97 -3.75 -10.42
N ALA A 35 6.18 -4.68 -9.86
CA ALA A 35 6.47 -6.11 -9.87
C ALA A 35 5.89 -6.84 -11.12
N GLY A 36 5.29 -6.12 -12.06
CA GLY A 36 4.76 -6.66 -13.32
C GLY A 36 3.33 -7.18 -13.24
N PHE A 37 2.58 -6.87 -12.17
CA PHE A 37 1.16 -7.20 -12.08
C PHE A 37 0.31 -6.16 -12.82
N THR A 38 -0.78 -6.62 -13.42
CA THR A 38 -1.88 -5.74 -13.86
C THR A 38 -2.81 -5.51 -12.67
N VAL A 39 -3.22 -4.26 -12.46
CA VAL A 39 -4.04 -3.84 -11.32
C VAL A 39 -5.31 -3.16 -11.83
N GLU A 40 -6.46 -3.42 -11.19
CA GLU A 40 -7.80 -2.94 -11.56
C GLU A 40 -8.56 -2.38 -10.35
#